data_AF-A0A482VKX4-F1
#
_entry.id   AF-A0A482VKX4-F1
#
_cell.length_a   1.000
_cell.length_b   1.000
_cell.length_c   1.000
_cell.angle_alpha   90.00
_cell.angle_beta   90.00
_cell.angle_gamma   90.00
#
_symmetry.space_group_name_H-M   'P 1'
#
loop_
_entity.id
_entity.type
_entity.pdbx_description
1 polymer ?
#
loop_
_entity_poly.entity_id
_entity_poly.type
_entity_poly.pdbx_seq_one_letter_code
_entity_poly.pdbx_strand_id
1 'polypeptide(L)'
;MAKDDQFQFTIRCYDMSGLRRSCAFYRRLISVYILYPLLLVLYCLMIFNIRYQNNVLQIASVFESVSTFGYLVARKTILLIHSSLFEEMIQDRSRFWHYDLFGERGGDKFRNQMGFCVSLIKFIWISTTICVVFRCYTPFFVEEYLVPEACYIPGNSIYSIAIIFGLEVTFYIEETFLFSVFDGFFLLMCVDLKIQFRLLNKTLRTIDFEKCHEEVCWVKLVECFEHHRFLLRKLNKAFSEFFVCMYFFTIGGMCIQLFILLDGSTDISHLIKNVTYLIVVNILVILIIIPVGEIEVEAEKLIFEIYNIDWYKSNTLRIRKFVLFWLIKAQIPVLMTGAEFLQINRSMLPQIQRVAFSVATVFGRMKGITS
;
A
#
# COMPACT_ATOMS: atom_id res chain seq x y z
N MET A 1 -8.21 -0.59 25.71
CA MET A 1 -7.91 -1.21 24.39
C MET A 1 -8.41 -2.65 24.47
N ALA A 2 -9.38 -3.04 23.65
CA ALA A 2 -9.98 -4.38 23.70
C ALA A 2 -8.93 -5.45 23.39
N LYS A 3 -9.05 -6.64 24.00
CA LYS A 3 -8.06 -7.74 23.92
C LYS A 3 -7.84 -8.28 22.50
N ASP A 4 -8.66 -7.90 21.52
CA ASP A 4 -8.61 -8.37 20.13
C ASP A 4 -8.57 -7.22 19.09
N ASP A 5 -7.74 -6.19 19.30
CA ASP A 5 -7.50 -5.21 18.24
C ASP A 5 -6.67 -5.83 17.11
N GLN A 6 -7.30 -6.02 15.95
CA GLN A 6 -6.70 -6.63 14.76
C GLN A 6 -5.50 -5.84 14.21
N PHE A 7 -5.36 -4.56 14.58
CA PHE A 7 -4.22 -3.72 14.21
C PHE A 7 -3.04 -3.84 15.18
N GLN A 8 -3.16 -4.60 16.27
CA GLN A 8 -2.11 -4.69 17.27
C GLN A 8 -0.77 -5.16 16.68
N PHE A 9 -0.80 -6.04 15.68
CA PHE A 9 0.40 -6.50 14.99
C PHE A 9 1.11 -5.35 14.26
N THR A 10 0.40 -4.60 13.42
CA THR A 10 0.98 -3.51 12.62
C THR A 10 1.41 -2.34 13.49
N ILE A 11 0.65 -2.03 14.55
CA ILE A 11 1.02 -0.99 15.54
C ILE A 11 2.30 -1.37 16.30
N ARG A 12 2.44 -2.64 16.73
CA ARG A 12 3.68 -3.10 17.38
C ARG A 12 4.88 -2.99 16.45
N CYS A 13 4.73 -3.36 15.18
CA CYS A 13 5.78 -3.15 14.18
C CYS A 13 6.11 -1.66 14.01
N TYR A 14 5.11 -0.76 14.09
CA TYR A 14 5.31 0.68 13.95
C TYR A 14 6.04 1.29 15.17
N ASP A 15 5.74 0.78 16.37
CA ASP A 15 6.47 1.16 17.58
C ASP A 15 7.92 0.64 17.57
N MET A 16 8.16 -0.52 16.95
CA MET A 16 9.49 -1.10 16.79
C MET A 16 10.33 -0.38 15.74
N SER A 17 9.74 0.11 14.64
CA SER A 17 10.48 0.82 13.58
C SER A 17 11.01 2.19 14.02
N GLY A 18 10.52 2.73 15.15
CA GLY A 18 10.94 4.03 15.67
C GLY A 18 10.41 5.22 14.89
N LEU A 19 9.54 4.99 13.89
CA LEU A 19 8.98 6.04 13.03
C LEU A 19 7.72 6.68 13.61
N ARG A 20 7.07 6.04 14.59
CA ARG A 20 5.90 6.59 15.26
C ARG A 20 6.28 7.77 16.15
N ARG A 21 5.49 8.85 16.11
CA ARG A 21 5.76 10.09 16.86
C ARG A 21 5.77 9.88 18.38
N SER A 22 4.90 9.00 18.89
CA SER A 22 4.81 8.62 20.32
C SER A 22 5.83 7.56 20.76
N CYS A 23 6.75 7.13 19.89
CA CYS A 23 7.80 6.17 20.25
C CYS A 23 8.87 6.83 21.13
N ALA A 24 9.63 5.99 21.85
CA ALA A 24 10.73 6.44 22.70
C ALA A 24 11.77 7.24 21.91
N PHE A 25 12.23 8.35 22.50
CA PHE A 25 13.13 9.32 21.84
C PHE A 25 14.36 8.67 21.20
N TYR A 26 14.99 7.70 21.87
CA TYR A 26 16.19 7.03 21.36
C TYR A 26 15.94 6.23 20.07
N ARG A 27 14.78 5.55 19.94
CA ARG A 27 14.46 4.77 18.73
C ARG A 27 14.23 5.68 17.54
N ARG A 28 13.53 6.79 17.77
CA ARG A 28 13.33 7.83 16.76
C ARG A 28 14.66 8.45 16.35
N LEU A 29 15.54 8.72 17.31
CA LEU A 29 16.86 9.28 17.03
C LEU A 29 17.65 8.35 16.08
N ILE A 30 17.69 7.06 16.38
CA ILE A 30 18.38 6.06 15.55
C ILE A 30 17.73 5.94 14.16
N SER A 31 16.41 5.75 14.09
CA SER A 31 15.72 5.50 12.81
C SER A 31 15.78 6.70 11.86
N VAL A 32 15.58 7.92 12.39
CA VAL A 32 15.47 9.14 11.59
C VAL A 32 16.83 9.77 11.31
N TYR A 33 17.72 9.88 12.29
CA TYR A 33 18.96 10.65 12.13
C TYR A 33 20.18 9.80 11.78
N ILE A 34 20.12 8.48 11.99
CA ILE A 34 21.23 7.57 11.66
C ILE A 34 20.85 6.71 10.46
N LEU A 35 19.79 5.91 10.57
CA LEU A 35 19.45 4.93 9.53
C LEU A 35 18.93 5.57 8.24
N TYR A 36 18.13 6.64 8.32
CA TYR A 36 17.58 7.26 7.10
C TYR A 36 18.65 7.93 6.22
N PRO A 37 19.59 8.74 6.73
CA PRO A 37 20.69 9.25 5.91
C PRO A 37 21.56 8.14 5.33
N LEU A 38 21.85 7.10 6.10
CA LEU A 38 22.61 5.95 5.61
C LEU A 38 21.88 5.21 4.47
N LEU A 39 20.56 5.08 4.57
CA LEU A 39 19.73 4.51 3.50
C LEU A 39 19.82 5.34 2.22
N LEU A 40 19.75 6.67 2.34
CA LEU A 40 19.87 7.57 1.18
C LEU A 40 21.27 7.48 0.54
N VAL A 41 22.33 7.41 1.35
CA VAL A 41 23.70 7.22 0.84
C VAL A 41 23.80 5.90 0.08
N LEU A 42 23.32 4.79 0.66
CA LEU A 42 23.33 3.49 0.00
C LEU A 42 22.52 3.52 -1.30
N TYR A 43 21.34 4.15 -1.30
CA TYR A 43 20.52 4.30 -2.50
C TYR A 43 21.23 5.10 -3.59
N CYS A 44 21.94 6.18 -3.23
CA CYS A 44 22.77 6.93 -4.16
C CYS A 44 23.91 6.08 -4.74
N LEU A 45 24.54 5.21 -3.94
CA LEU A 45 25.58 4.29 -4.43
C LEU A 45 25.02 3.26 -5.42
N MET A 46 23.79 2.76 -5.21
CA MET A 46 23.11 1.89 -6.17
C MET A 46 22.83 2.60 -7.50
N ILE A 47 22.32 3.83 -7.46
CA ILE A 47 22.08 4.63 -8.69
C ILE A 47 23.41 4.92 -9.40
N PHE A 48 24.45 5.28 -8.64
CA PHE A 48 25.78 5.56 -9.20
C PHE A 48 26.40 4.34 -9.86
N ASN A 49 26.06 3.12 -9.40
CA ASN A 49 26.54 1.87 -9.96
C ASN A 49 26.17 1.71 -11.45
N ILE A 50 25.08 2.32 -11.92
CA ILE A 50 24.66 2.29 -13.33
C ILE A 50 25.79 2.76 -14.26
N ARG A 51 26.61 3.73 -13.83
CA ARG A 51 27.70 4.29 -14.63
C ARG A 51 28.85 3.31 -14.90
N TYR A 52 29.00 2.28 -14.08
CA TYR A 52 30.12 1.34 -14.13
C TYR A 52 29.77 0.00 -14.77
N GLN A 53 28.50 -0.23 -15.10
CA GLN A 53 28.05 -1.47 -15.72
C GLN A 53 28.12 -1.37 -17.24
N ASN A 54 28.74 -2.38 -17.86
CA ASN A 54 28.91 -2.46 -19.31
C ASN A 54 27.97 -3.50 -19.95
N ASN A 55 27.38 -4.40 -19.16
CA ASN A 55 26.48 -5.45 -19.63
C ASN A 55 25.03 -5.13 -19.29
N VAL A 56 24.12 -5.36 -20.24
CA VAL A 56 22.66 -5.20 -20.08
C VAL A 56 22.13 -5.98 -18.87
N LEU A 57 22.62 -7.20 -18.63
CA LEU A 57 22.19 -8.02 -17.49
C LEU A 57 22.62 -7.42 -16.14
N GLN A 58 23.79 -6.79 -16.08
CA GLN A 58 24.25 -6.10 -14.88
C GLN A 58 23.51 -4.79 -14.67
N ILE A 59 23.24 -4.03 -15.74
CA ILE A 59 22.40 -2.84 -15.67
C ILE A 59 21.02 -3.20 -15.12
N ALA A 60 20.44 -4.30 -15.61
CA ALA A 60 19.17 -4.81 -15.12
C ALA A 60 19.18 -5.17 -13.62
N SER A 61 20.24 -5.81 -13.14
CA SER A 61 20.35 -6.12 -11.70
C SER A 61 20.43 -4.84 -10.86
N VAL A 62 21.15 -3.82 -11.33
CA VAL A 62 21.17 -2.50 -10.67
C VAL A 62 19.79 -1.86 -10.64
N PHE A 63 19.01 -1.93 -11.72
CA PHE A 63 17.65 -1.42 -11.72
C PHE A 63 16.70 -2.21 -10.82
N GLU A 64 16.89 -3.53 -10.68
CA GLU A 64 16.18 -4.35 -9.69
C GLU A 64 16.47 -3.85 -8.27
N SER A 65 17.74 -3.59 -7.96
CA SER A 65 18.18 -3.04 -6.66
C SER A 65 17.60 -1.64 -6.43
N VAL A 66 17.68 -0.75 -7.41
CA VAL A 66 17.14 0.63 -7.35
C VAL A 66 15.61 0.62 -7.20
N SER A 67 14.91 -0.31 -7.84
CA SER A 67 13.46 -0.47 -7.66
C SER A 67 13.13 -0.94 -6.24
N THR A 68 13.81 -1.98 -5.76
CA THR A 68 13.58 -2.59 -4.44
C THR A 68 13.88 -1.59 -3.31
N PHE A 69 15.07 -0.98 -3.31
CA PHE A 69 15.42 0.04 -2.32
C PHE A 69 14.64 1.36 -2.54
N GLY A 70 14.18 1.63 -3.76
CA GLY A 70 13.29 2.75 -4.05
C GLY A 70 11.97 2.65 -3.29
N TYR A 71 11.37 1.46 -3.24
CA TYR A 71 10.19 1.20 -2.41
C TYR A 71 10.46 1.41 -0.92
N LEU A 72 11.61 0.93 -0.43
CA LEU A 72 12.02 1.09 0.96
C LEU A 72 12.15 2.58 1.33
N VAL A 73 12.88 3.35 0.51
CA VAL A 73 13.05 4.80 0.66
C VAL A 73 11.69 5.50 0.62
N ALA A 74 10.82 5.17 -0.33
CA ALA A 74 9.50 5.78 -0.47
C ALA A 74 8.62 5.52 0.77
N ARG A 75 8.48 4.26 1.20
CA ARG A 75 7.69 3.90 2.40
C ARG A 75 8.20 4.64 3.64
N LYS A 76 9.51 4.62 3.87
CA LYS A 76 10.13 5.27 5.03
C LYS A 76 9.93 6.79 5.00
N THR A 77 10.13 7.42 3.84
CA THR A 77 9.95 8.86 3.65
C THR A 77 8.50 9.27 3.92
N ILE A 78 7.54 8.54 3.38
CA ILE A 78 6.11 8.83 3.55
C ILE A 78 5.68 8.65 5.01
N LEU A 79 6.15 7.60 5.68
CA LEU A 79 5.90 7.41 7.12
C LEU A 79 6.49 8.53 7.97
N LEU A 80 7.63 9.10 7.59
CA LEU A 80 8.24 10.23 8.29
C LEU A 80 7.41 11.50 8.09
N ILE A 81 7.11 11.85 6.83
CA ILE A 81 6.37 13.06 6.46
C ILE A 81 4.95 13.02 7.04
N HIS A 82 4.25 11.90 6.88
CA HIS A 82 2.85 11.75 7.27
C HIS A 82 2.66 11.07 8.63
N SER A 83 3.69 10.99 9.46
CA SER A 83 3.65 10.31 10.78
C SER A 83 2.49 10.79 11.67
N SER A 84 2.18 12.09 11.69
CA SER A 84 1.05 12.63 12.45
C SER A 84 -0.30 12.15 11.92
N LEU A 85 -0.41 12.02 10.60
CA LEU A 85 -1.65 11.61 9.94
C LEU A 85 -1.92 10.11 10.16
N PHE A 86 -0.89 9.27 10.17
CA PHE A 86 -1.01 7.87 10.59
C PHE A 86 -1.47 7.75 12.05
N GLU A 87 -0.94 8.58 12.94
CA GLU A 87 -1.34 8.59 14.35
C GLU A 87 -2.79 9.05 14.54
N GLU A 88 -3.21 10.10 13.82
CA GLU A 88 -4.61 10.52 13.76
C GLU A 88 -5.51 9.41 13.24
N MET A 89 -5.13 8.71 12.16
CA MET A 89 -5.91 7.59 11.63
C MET A 89 -6.07 6.47 12.66
N ILE A 90 -5.01 6.14 13.41
CA ILE A 90 -5.07 5.14 14.49
C ILE A 90 -6.05 5.58 15.58
N GLN A 91 -6.03 6.85 15.98
CA GLN A 91 -6.93 7.40 17.01
C GLN A 91 -8.38 7.44 16.52
N ASP A 92 -8.60 7.84 15.28
CA ASP A 92 -9.91 7.96 14.64
C ASP A 92 -10.65 6.63 14.54
N ARG A 93 -9.94 5.49 14.55
CA ARG A 93 -10.58 4.16 14.62
C ARG A 93 -11.50 4.00 15.83
N SER A 94 -11.26 4.73 16.92
CA SER A 94 -12.16 4.72 18.08
C SER A 94 -13.56 5.28 17.79
N ARG A 95 -13.71 6.05 16.69
CA ARG A 95 -14.97 6.64 16.23
C ARG A 95 -15.70 5.75 15.22
N PHE A 96 -15.10 4.65 14.80
CA PHE A 96 -15.76 3.69 13.92
C PHE A 96 -16.92 3.00 14.63
N TRP A 97 -17.97 2.72 13.86
CA TRP A 97 -19.10 1.99 14.38
C TRP A 97 -18.71 0.55 14.72
N HIS A 98 -19.26 0.07 15.82
CA HIS A 98 -19.05 -1.31 16.27
C HIS A 98 -19.56 -2.31 15.23
N TYR A 99 -18.81 -3.38 15.03
CA TYR A 99 -19.16 -4.42 14.06
C TYR A 99 -20.48 -5.13 14.41
N ASP A 100 -20.86 -5.13 15.69
CA ASP A 100 -22.07 -5.74 16.22
C ASP A 100 -23.33 -4.87 16.10
N LEU A 101 -23.26 -3.72 15.41
CA LEU A 101 -24.38 -2.79 15.25
C LEU A 101 -25.68 -3.44 14.75
N PHE A 102 -25.57 -4.52 13.96
CA PHE A 102 -26.71 -5.30 13.42
C PHE A 102 -26.75 -6.74 13.95
N GLY A 103 -26.19 -6.99 15.13
CA GLY A 103 -26.15 -8.30 15.79
C GLY A 103 -24.85 -9.08 15.58
N GLU A 104 -24.59 -10.00 16.51
CA GLU A 104 -23.32 -10.73 16.64
C GLU A 104 -22.97 -11.55 15.40
N ARG A 105 -23.94 -12.26 14.80
CA ARG A 105 -23.69 -13.05 13.59
C ARG A 105 -23.16 -12.21 12.42
N GLY A 106 -23.62 -10.96 12.32
CA GLY A 106 -23.12 -10.00 11.33
C GLY A 106 -21.72 -9.49 11.69
N GLY A 107 -21.52 -9.14 12.96
CA GLY A 107 -20.24 -8.70 13.51
C GLY A 107 -19.14 -9.76 13.36
N ASP A 108 -19.46 -11.02 13.58
CA ASP A 108 -18.53 -12.14 13.45
C ASP A 108 -18.07 -12.33 12.01
N LYS A 109 -18.94 -12.09 11.02
CA LYS A 109 -18.53 -12.08 9.61
C LYS A 109 -17.49 -10.99 9.34
N PHE A 110 -17.65 -9.80 9.92
CA PHE A 110 -16.69 -8.71 9.79
C PHE A 110 -15.39 -8.98 10.54
N ARG A 111 -15.45 -9.53 11.75
CA ARG A 111 -14.28 -9.99 12.51
C ARG A 111 -13.50 -11.07 11.78
N ASN A 112 -14.19 -12.03 11.15
CA ASN A 112 -13.56 -13.08 10.34
C ASN A 112 -12.86 -12.49 9.09
N GLN A 113 -13.46 -11.48 8.45
CA GLN A 113 -12.81 -10.78 7.33
C GLN A 113 -11.53 -10.06 7.77
N MET A 114 -11.56 -9.35 8.90
CA MET A 114 -10.36 -8.74 9.46
C MET A 114 -9.33 -9.77 9.90
N GLY A 115 -9.76 -10.86 10.54
CA GLY A 115 -8.87 -11.96 10.95
C GLY A 115 -8.17 -12.63 9.76
N PHE A 116 -8.89 -12.82 8.63
CA PHE A 116 -8.30 -13.27 7.39
C PHE A 116 -7.25 -12.27 6.85
N CYS A 117 -7.54 -10.98 6.88
CA CYS A 117 -6.59 -9.93 6.48
C CYS A 117 -5.32 -9.94 7.35
N VAL A 118 -5.46 -10.06 8.67
CA VAL A 118 -4.32 -10.19 9.59
C VAL A 118 -3.53 -11.46 9.32
N SER A 119 -4.20 -12.58 9.05
CA SER A 119 -3.54 -13.84 8.67
C SER A 119 -2.72 -13.68 7.39
N LEU A 120 -3.29 -13.02 6.37
CA LEU A 120 -2.61 -12.72 5.12
C LEU A 120 -1.38 -11.83 5.34
N ILE A 121 -1.49 -10.78 6.14
CA ILE A 121 -0.36 -9.89 6.46
C ILE A 121 0.74 -10.65 7.18
N LYS A 122 0.41 -11.51 8.16
CA LYS A 122 1.39 -12.35 8.85
C LYS A 122 2.05 -13.35 7.90
N PHE A 123 1.30 -13.97 7.01
CA PHE A 123 1.83 -14.89 6.01
C PHE A 123 2.82 -14.18 5.08
N ILE A 124 2.47 -13.01 4.56
CA ILE A 124 3.38 -12.23 3.71
C ILE A 124 4.61 -11.80 4.50
N TRP A 125 4.46 -11.36 5.75
CA TRP A 125 5.58 -10.99 6.62
C TRP A 125 6.56 -12.14 6.86
N ILE A 126 6.06 -13.35 7.11
CA ILE A 126 6.88 -14.57 7.23
C ILE A 126 7.58 -14.86 5.90
N SER A 127 6.85 -14.80 4.78
CA SER A 127 7.41 -15.01 3.44
C SER A 127 8.52 -14.01 3.14
N THR A 128 8.32 -12.72 3.41
CA THR A 128 9.33 -11.67 3.23
C THR A 128 10.56 -11.92 4.10
N THR A 129 10.36 -12.32 5.36
CA THR A 129 11.47 -12.67 6.27
C THR A 129 12.31 -13.81 5.70
N ILE A 130 11.65 -14.86 5.19
CA ILE A 130 12.33 -16.00 4.56
C ILE A 130 13.10 -15.54 3.31
N CYS A 131 12.49 -14.72 2.46
CA CYS A 131 13.15 -14.16 1.27
C CYS A 131 14.38 -13.31 1.61
N VAL A 132 14.29 -12.47 2.65
CA VAL A 132 15.40 -11.65 3.15
C VAL A 132 16.55 -12.54 3.62
N VAL A 133 16.24 -13.60 4.39
CA VAL A 133 17.25 -14.57 4.84
C VAL A 133 17.95 -15.20 3.63
N PHE A 134 17.19 -15.71 2.65
CA PHE A 134 17.79 -16.29 1.44
C PHE A 134 18.65 -15.29 0.66
N ARG A 135 18.20 -14.04 0.49
CA ARG A 135 19.00 -13.00 -0.18
C ARG A 135 20.30 -12.68 0.56
N CYS A 136 20.25 -12.56 1.89
CA CYS A 136 21.44 -12.29 2.69
C CYS A 136 22.47 -13.43 2.62
N TYR A 137 22.03 -14.67 2.46
CA TYR A 137 22.92 -15.83 2.32
C TYR A 137 23.42 -16.08 0.89
N THR A 138 22.77 -15.51 -0.13
CA THR A 138 23.10 -15.75 -1.55
C THR A 138 24.59 -15.47 -1.88
N PRO A 139 25.20 -14.35 -1.43
CA PRO A 139 26.62 -14.05 -1.67
C PRO A 139 27.61 -15.11 -1.18
N PHE A 140 27.23 -15.96 -0.21
CA PHE A 140 28.11 -17.02 0.30
C PHE A 140 28.09 -18.28 -0.57
N PHE A 141 27.07 -18.45 -1.40
CA PHE A 141 26.89 -19.63 -2.26
C PHE A 141 27.21 -19.33 -3.74
N VAL A 142 27.18 -18.06 -4.14
CA VAL A 142 27.36 -17.64 -5.52
C VAL A 142 28.48 -16.61 -5.59
N GLU A 143 29.65 -17.02 -6.11
CA GLU A 143 30.88 -16.21 -6.15
C GLU A 143 30.73 -14.90 -6.95
N GLU A 144 29.74 -14.81 -7.84
CA GLU A 144 29.45 -13.60 -8.62
C GLU A 144 28.89 -12.44 -7.77
N TYR A 145 28.28 -12.75 -6.62
CA TYR A 145 27.66 -11.74 -5.75
C TYR A 145 28.57 -11.42 -4.56
N LEU A 146 29.12 -10.21 -4.54
CA LEU A 146 29.89 -9.70 -3.39
C LEU A 146 28.98 -9.19 -2.26
N VAL A 147 27.79 -8.72 -2.64
CA VAL A 147 26.77 -8.13 -1.76
C VAL A 147 25.38 -8.57 -2.25
N PRO A 148 24.36 -8.60 -1.37
CA PRO A 148 23.00 -9.00 -1.74
C PRO A 148 22.43 -8.22 -2.92
N GLU A 149 22.63 -6.89 -2.95
CA GLU A 149 22.19 -6.02 -4.03
C GLU A 149 23.33 -5.42 -4.84
N ALA A 150 23.05 -5.11 -6.11
CA ALA A 150 24.04 -4.55 -7.02
C ALA A 150 24.36 -3.09 -6.65
N CYS A 151 25.31 -2.89 -5.75
CA CYS A 151 25.74 -1.58 -5.27
C CYS A 151 27.18 -1.23 -5.73
N TYR A 152 27.46 0.07 -5.93
CA TYR A 152 28.82 0.54 -6.15
C TYR A 152 29.63 0.45 -4.85
N ILE A 153 30.84 -0.14 -4.93
CA ILE A 153 31.73 -0.34 -3.78
C ILE A 153 32.96 0.55 -3.93
N PRO A 154 33.11 1.61 -3.11
CA PRO A 154 34.24 2.52 -3.23
C PRO A 154 35.55 1.83 -2.83
N GLY A 155 36.55 1.94 -3.72
CA GLY A 155 37.92 1.45 -3.49
C GLY A 155 38.08 -0.07 -3.46
N ASN A 156 37.01 -0.84 -3.73
CA ASN A 156 36.99 -2.31 -3.72
C ASN A 156 37.72 -2.96 -2.53
N SER A 157 37.68 -2.31 -1.37
CA SER A 157 38.35 -2.81 -0.16
C SER A 157 37.45 -3.80 0.57
N ILE A 158 38.05 -4.81 1.24
CA ILE A 158 37.31 -5.80 2.04
C ILE A 158 36.45 -5.11 3.11
N TYR A 159 36.95 -4.03 3.70
CA TYR A 159 36.22 -3.24 4.69
C TYR A 159 34.99 -2.54 4.09
N SER A 160 35.11 -1.97 2.88
CA SER A 160 33.98 -1.35 2.17
C SER A 160 32.87 -2.37 1.89
N ILE A 161 33.26 -3.57 1.44
CA ILE A 161 32.32 -4.68 1.17
C ILE A 161 31.59 -5.07 2.46
N ALA A 162 32.33 -5.29 3.56
CA ALA A 162 31.73 -5.69 4.83
C ALA A 162 30.77 -4.63 5.40
N ILE A 163 31.10 -3.34 5.27
CA ILE A 163 30.24 -2.24 5.71
C ILE A 163 28.95 -2.18 4.88
N ILE A 164 29.06 -2.24 3.55
CA ILE A 164 27.89 -2.21 2.66
C ILE A 164 27.00 -3.43 2.90
N PHE A 165 27.59 -4.62 3.03
CA PHE A 165 26.87 -5.84 3.36
C PHE A 165 26.09 -5.70 4.67
N GLY A 166 26.73 -5.21 5.74
CA GLY A 166 26.06 -4.98 7.02
C GLY A 166 24.92 -3.96 6.95
N LEU A 167 25.09 -2.90 6.14
CA LEU A 167 24.04 -1.91 5.90
C LEU A 167 22.86 -2.51 5.12
N GLU A 168 23.11 -3.24 4.04
CA GLU A 168 22.07 -3.90 3.25
C GLU A 168 21.25 -4.87 4.10
N VAL A 169 21.91 -5.72 4.89
CA VAL A 169 21.23 -6.63 5.83
C VAL A 169 20.37 -5.86 6.84
N THR A 170 20.89 -4.76 7.38
CA THR A 170 20.14 -3.91 8.32
C THR A 170 18.89 -3.32 7.66
N PHE A 171 19.01 -2.84 6.42
CA PHE A 171 17.89 -2.27 5.69
C PHE A 171 16.87 -3.30 5.22
N TYR A 172 17.29 -4.53 4.95
CA TYR A 172 16.36 -5.63 4.68
C TYR A 172 15.53 -6.04 5.89
N ILE A 173 16.17 -6.06 7.07
CA ILE A 173 15.44 -6.25 8.34
C ILE A 173 14.45 -5.10 8.52
N GLU A 174 14.88 -3.85 8.28
CA GLU A 174 14.00 -2.68 8.36
C GLU A 174 12.83 -2.76 7.37
N GLU A 175 13.07 -3.18 6.13
CA GLU A 175 12.05 -3.37 5.10
C GLU A 175 10.96 -4.32 5.56
N THR A 176 11.34 -5.43 6.21
CA THR A 176 10.40 -6.43 6.72
C THR A 176 9.44 -5.81 7.74
N PHE A 177 9.92 -4.90 8.60
CA PHE A 177 9.06 -4.14 9.51
C PHE A 177 8.21 -3.11 8.76
N LEU A 178 8.81 -2.35 7.85
CA LEU A 178 8.12 -1.30 7.09
C LEU A 178 7.00 -1.84 6.23
N PHE A 179 7.16 -3.03 5.64
CA PHE A 179 6.09 -3.70 4.91
C PHE A 179 4.87 -3.95 5.81
N SER A 180 5.09 -4.48 7.02
CA SER A 180 3.99 -4.71 7.97
C SER A 180 3.33 -3.40 8.41
N VAL A 181 4.13 -2.37 8.67
CA VAL A 181 3.65 -1.06 9.13
C VAL A 181 2.88 -0.35 8.03
N PHE A 182 3.39 -0.35 6.81
CA PHE A 182 2.86 0.46 5.73
C PHE A 182 1.76 -0.30 4.98
N ASP A 183 2.13 -1.37 4.27
CA ASP A 183 1.22 -2.17 3.46
C ASP A 183 0.20 -2.91 4.35
N GLY A 184 0.64 -3.46 5.49
CA GLY A 184 -0.25 -4.11 6.44
C GLY A 184 -1.28 -3.15 7.06
N PHE A 185 -0.86 -1.96 7.50
CA PHE A 185 -1.80 -0.96 8.01
C PHE A 185 -2.77 -0.49 6.93
N PHE A 186 -2.27 -0.25 5.72
CA PHE A 186 -3.10 0.11 4.57
C PHE A 186 -4.20 -0.92 4.29
N LEU A 187 -3.82 -2.20 4.19
CA LEU A 187 -4.75 -3.31 3.96
C LEU A 187 -5.84 -3.37 5.04
N LEU A 188 -5.45 -3.28 6.31
CA LEU A 188 -6.40 -3.31 7.43
C LEU A 188 -7.33 -2.10 7.40
N MET A 189 -6.82 -0.90 7.15
CA MET A 189 -7.64 0.31 7.03
C MET A 189 -8.62 0.20 5.85
N CYS A 190 -8.20 -0.36 4.72
CA CYS A 190 -9.07 -0.56 3.57
C CYS A 190 -10.23 -1.51 3.88
N VAL A 191 -9.94 -2.64 4.52
CA VAL A 191 -10.96 -3.62 4.95
C VAL A 191 -11.89 -3.00 6.00
N ASP A 192 -11.36 -2.25 6.97
CA ASP A 192 -12.16 -1.59 7.99
C ASP A 192 -13.09 -0.53 7.38
N LEU A 193 -12.59 0.33 6.47
CA LEU A 193 -13.40 1.31 5.75
C LEU A 193 -14.50 0.64 4.90
N LYS A 194 -14.19 -0.45 4.19
CA LYS A 194 -15.18 -1.25 3.47
C LYS A 194 -16.28 -1.75 4.40
N ILE A 195 -15.93 -2.22 5.60
CA ILE A 195 -16.90 -2.64 6.62
C ILE A 195 -17.74 -1.44 7.08
N GLN A 196 -17.12 -0.29 7.34
CA GLN A 196 -17.84 0.93 7.75
C GLN A 196 -18.83 1.40 6.69
N PHE A 197 -18.48 1.38 5.40
CA PHE A 197 -19.43 1.67 4.31
C PHE A 197 -20.58 0.65 4.26
N ARG A 198 -20.31 -0.63 4.50
CA ARG A 198 -21.38 -1.64 4.58
C ARG A 198 -22.32 -1.42 5.76
N LEU A 199 -21.77 -1.03 6.91
CA LEU A 199 -22.59 -0.68 8.08
C LEU A 199 -23.43 0.57 7.78
N LEU A 200 -22.84 1.60 7.18
CA LEU A 200 -23.54 2.81 6.72
C LEU A 200 -24.71 2.49 5.77
N ASN A 201 -24.46 1.69 4.74
CA ASN A 201 -25.49 1.25 3.80
C ASN A 201 -26.63 0.50 4.51
N LYS A 202 -26.31 -0.36 5.49
CA LYS A 202 -27.33 -1.05 6.29
C LYS A 202 -28.11 -0.11 7.20
N THR A 203 -27.44 0.85 7.85
CA THR A 203 -28.10 1.83 8.73
C THR A 203 -29.10 2.66 7.94
N LEU A 204 -28.75 3.09 6.72
CA LEU A 204 -29.66 3.83 5.85
C LEU A 204 -30.92 3.05 5.51
N ARG A 205 -30.82 1.75 5.23
CA ARG A 205 -31.98 0.88 4.99
C ARG A 205 -32.93 0.75 6.17
N THR A 206 -32.46 1.04 7.39
CA THR A 206 -33.33 1.03 8.57
C THR A 206 -34.10 2.33 8.80
N ILE A 207 -33.81 3.37 8.02
CA ILE A 207 -34.52 4.65 8.09
C ILE A 207 -35.84 4.50 7.33
N ASP A 208 -36.92 4.37 8.09
CA ASP A 208 -38.29 4.25 7.58
C ASP A 208 -39.11 5.45 8.09
N PHE A 209 -39.44 6.37 7.18
CA PHE A 209 -40.20 7.59 7.48
C PHE A 209 -41.68 7.33 7.77
N GLU A 210 -42.21 6.13 7.47
CA GLU A 210 -43.59 5.78 7.79
C GLU A 210 -43.73 5.26 9.22
N LYS A 211 -42.72 4.54 9.72
CA LYS A 211 -42.77 3.85 11.02
C LYS A 211 -42.15 4.63 12.17
N CYS A 212 -41.21 5.53 11.89
CA CYS A 212 -40.48 6.27 12.92
C CYS A 212 -40.91 7.74 12.96
N HIS A 213 -40.89 8.32 14.16
CA HIS A 213 -41.04 9.77 14.31
C HIS A 213 -39.98 10.52 13.49
N GLU A 214 -40.42 11.57 12.80
CA GLU A 214 -39.60 12.31 11.84
C GLU A 214 -38.29 12.85 12.45
N GLU A 215 -38.32 13.26 13.72
CA GLU A 215 -37.13 13.73 14.44
C GLU A 215 -36.11 12.61 14.69
N VAL A 216 -36.57 11.37 14.96
CA VAL A 216 -35.69 10.21 15.13
C VAL A 216 -35.04 9.85 13.80
N CYS A 217 -35.80 9.88 12.70
CA CYS A 217 -35.25 9.70 11.36
C CYS A 217 -34.25 10.79 11.01
N TRP A 218 -34.53 12.05 11.36
CA TRP A 218 -33.62 13.18 11.14
C TRP A 218 -32.28 12.98 11.86
N VAL A 219 -32.30 12.63 13.15
CA VAL A 219 -31.08 12.39 13.94
C VAL A 219 -30.24 11.27 13.32
N LYS A 220 -30.86 10.14 12.97
CA LYS A 220 -30.15 9.02 12.31
C LYS A 220 -29.54 9.42 10.97
N LEU A 221 -30.25 10.24 10.21
CA LEU A 221 -29.83 10.66 8.88
C LEU A 221 -28.64 11.63 8.95
N VAL A 222 -28.65 12.54 9.93
CA VAL A 222 -27.50 13.41 10.26
C VAL A 222 -26.30 12.59 10.74
N GLU A 223 -26.51 11.59 11.60
CA GLU A 223 -25.45 10.69 12.08
C GLU A 223 -24.79 9.92 10.91
N CYS A 224 -25.60 9.38 9.99
CA CYS A 224 -25.09 8.69 8.81
C CYS A 224 -24.30 9.63 7.89
N PHE A 225 -24.76 10.87 7.69
CA PHE A 225 -24.04 11.87 6.90
C PHE A 225 -22.71 12.26 7.53
N GLU A 226 -22.66 12.49 8.84
CA GLU A 226 -21.43 12.82 9.55
C GLU A 226 -20.44 11.66 9.51
N HIS A 227 -20.91 10.43 9.66
CA HIS A 227 -20.09 9.23 9.50
C HIS A 227 -19.54 9.12 8.07
N HIS A 228 -20.38 9.32 7.04
CA HIS A 228 -19.94 9.34 5.64
C HIS A 228 -18.83 10.38 5.41
N ARG A 229 -19.03 11.62 5.88
CA ARG A 229 -18.05 12.70 5.75
C ARG A 229 -16.72 12.35 6.44
N PHE A 230 -16.80 11.65 7.57
CA PHE A 230 -15.63 11.18 8.31
C PHE A 230 -14.84 10.11 7.52
N LEU A 231 -15.53 9.14 6.90
CA LEU A 231 -14.88 8.07 6.12
C LEU A 231 -14.11 8.59 4.89
N LEU A 232 -14.56 9.68 4.26
CA LEU A 232 -13.95 10.22 3.02
C LEU A 232 -12.60 10.93 3.22
N ARG A 233 -12.26 11.38 4.43
CA ARG A 233 -11.29 12.48 4.59
C ARG A 233 -9.82 12.11 4.71
N LYS A 234 -9.44 10.84 4.96
CA LYS A 234 -8.08 10.57 5.47
C LYS A 234 -7.22 9.58 4.70
N LEU A 235 -7.79 8.51 4.15
CA LEU A 235 -6.94 7.46 3.57
C LEU A 235 -6.21 7.92 2.32
N ASN A 236 -6.89 8.64 1.42
CA ASN A 236 -6.25 9.14 0.19
C ASN A 236 -5.07 10.08 0.52
N LYS A 237 -5.23 10.98 1.50
CA LYS A 237 -4.19 11.95 1.86
C LYS A 237 -2.91 11.29 2.36
N ALA A 238 -2.99 10.16 3.07
CA ALA A 238 -1.82 9.47 3.63
C ALA A 238 -1.00 8.71 2.58
N PHE A 239 -1.70 8.13 1.58
CA PHE A 239 -1.11 7.19 0.63
C PHE A 239 -0.99 7.74 -0.80
N SER A 240 -1.49 8.95 -1.05
CA SER A 240 -1.48 9.58 -2.39
C SER A 240 -0.08 9.59 -3.02
N GLU A 241 0.92 10.09 -2.29
CA GLU A 241 2.31 10.14 -2.76
C GLU A 241 2.88 8.75 -3.01
N PHE A 242 2.53 7.78 -2.16
CA PHE A 242 2.99 6.40 -2.29
C PHE A 242 2.49 5.76 -3.57
N PHE A 243 1.23 5.98 -3.94
CA PHE A 243 0.67 5.42 -5.16
C PHE A 243 1.42 5.89 -6.41
N VAL A 244 1.87 7.14 -6.43
CA VAL A 244 2.69 7.68 -7.52
C VAL A 244 4.05 6.99 -7.56
N CYS A 245 4.75 6.90 -6.42
CA CYS A 245 6.04 6.20 -6.35
C CYS A 245 5.90 4.73 -6.76
N MET A 246 4.88 4.03 -6.24
CA MET A 246 4.61 2.64 -6.55
C MET A 246 4.36 2.43 -8.04
N TYR A 247 3.62 3.33 -8.69
CA TYR A 247 3.39 3.27 -10.13
C TYR A 247 4.68 3.36 -10.93
N PHE A 248 5.54 4.34 -10.64
CA PHE A 248 6.80 4.52 -11.35
C PHE A 248 7.77 3.35 -11.14
N PHE A 249 7.95 2.90 -9.89
CA PHE A 249 8.84 1.77 -9.60
C PHE A 249 8.31 0.45 -10.18
N THR A 250 7.00 0.22 -10.12
CA THR A 250 6.35 -0.95 -10.74
C THR A 250 6.56 -0.97 -12.25
N ILE A 251 6.24 0.12 -12.95
CA ILE A 251 6.39 0.18 -14.40
C ILE A 251 7.87 0.08 -14.78
N GLY A 252 8.74 0.87 -14.15
CA GLY A 252 10.17 0.85 -14.44
C GLY A 252 10.78 -0.54 -14.23
N GLY A 253 10.47 -1.17 -13.10
CA GLY A 253 10.92 -2.53 -12.79
C GLY A 253 10.39 -3.56 -13.79
N MET A 254 9.10 -3.53 -14.14
CA MET A 254 8.54 -4.50 -15.09
C MET A 254 9.02 -4.28 -16.52
N CYS A 255 9.20 -3.04 -16.98
CA CYS A 255 9.73 -2.74 -18.31
C CYS A 255 11.07 -3.43 -18.54
N ILE A 256 11.98 -3.31 -17.56
CA ILE A 256 13.34 -3.84 -17.65
C ILE A 256 13.31 -5.37 -17.63
N GLN A 257 12.52 -5.96 -16.73
CA GLN A 257 12.41 -7.41 -16.61
C GLN A 257 11.76 -8.05 -17.85
N LEU A 258 10.75 -7.41 -18.43
CA LEU A 258 10.15 -7.84 -19.69
C LEU A 258 11.11 -7.67 -20.86
N PHE A 259 11.88 -6.59 -20.91
CA PHE A 259 12.89 -6.38 -21.96
C PHE A 259 13.93 -7.51 -21.98
N ILE A 260 14.46 -7.88 -20.81
CA ILE A 260 15.40 -9.00 -20.68
C ILE A 260 14.77 -10.31 -21.11
N LEU A 261 13.52 -10.55 -20.71
CA LEU A 261 12.78 -11.77 -21.05
C LEU A 261 12.52 -11.87 -22.56
N LEU A 262 12.33 -10.74 -23.24
CA LEU A 262 12.16 -10.68 -24.70
C LEU A 262 13.47 -10.82 -25.48
N ASP A 263 14.62 -10.52 -24.87
CA ASP A 263 15.94 -10.60 -25.52
C ASP A 263 16.35 -12.06 -25.82
N GLY A 264 15.75 -13.03 -25.13
CA GLY A 264 15.89 -14.47 -25.41
C GLY A 264 17.28 -15.08 -25.13
N SER A 265 18.27 -14.25 -24.75
CA SER A 265 19.66 -14.66 -24.51
C SER A 265 19.96 -15.02 -23.05
N THR A 266 18.94 -15.32 -22.24
CA THR A 266 19.09 -15.54 -20.79
C THR A 266 19.13 -17.01 -20.41
N ASP A 267 20.05 -17.37 -19.51
CA ASP A 267 20.06 -18.68 -18.87
C ASP A 267 18.77 -18.95 -18.07
N ILE A 268 18.46 -20.24 -17.88
CA ILE A 268 17.27 -20.71 -17.15
C ILE A 268 17.21 -20.13 -15.73
N SER A 269 18.35 -19.99 -15.05
CA SER A 269 18.41 -19.40 -13.71
C SER A 269 17.93 -17.94 -13.70
N HIS A 270 18.41 -17.13 -14.65
CA HIS A 270 17.99 -15.73 -14.79
C HIS A 270 16.52 -15.62 -15.21
N LEU A 271 16.04 -16.52 -16.07
CA LEU A 271 14.63 -16.56 -16.45
C LEU A 271 13.73 -16.81 -15.24
N ILE A 272 14.07 -17.79 -14.39
CA ILE A 272 13.30 -18.09 -13.17
C ILE A 272 13.30 -16.89 -12.22
N LYS A 273 14.45 -16.22 -12.04
CA LYS A 273 14.56 -15.01 -11.22
C LYS A 273 13.63 -13.91 -11.72
N ASN A 274 13.67 -13.62 -13.02
CA ASN A 274 12.88 -12.53 -13.62
C ASN A 274 11.37 -12.82 -13.55
N VAL A 275 10.94 -14.05 -13.83
CA VAL A 275 9.55 -14.47 -13.70
C VAL A 275 9.07 -14.36 -12.24
N THR A 276 9.91 -14.78 -11.30
CA THR A 276 9.60 -14.67 -9.86
C THR A 276 9.43 -13.21 -9.45
N TYR A 277 10.33 -12.32 -9.89
CA TYR A 277 10.22 -10.88 -9.63
C TYR A 277 8.91 -10.31 -10.19
N LEU A 278 8.57 -10.63 -11.44
CA LEU A 278 7.32 -10.18 -12.06
C LEU A 278 6.10 -10.64 -11.26
N ILE A 279 6.07 -11.90 -10.81
CA ILE A 279 4.97 -12.43 -9.99
C ILE A 279 4.86 -11.65 -8.68
N VAL A 280 5.98 -11.44 -7.98
CA VAL A 280 6.01 -10.72 -6.70
C VAL A 280 5.52 -9.29 -6.85
N VAL A 281 6.03 -8.54 -7.84
CA VAL A 281 5.60 -7.16 -8.10
C VAL A 281 4.11 -7.11 -8.42
N ASN A 282 3.59 -8.03 -9.23
CA ASN A 282 2.15 -8.08 -9.53
C ASN A 282 1.32 -8.38 -8.29
N ILE A 283 1.75 -9.30 -7.42
CA ILE A 283 1.06 -9.58 -6.14
C ILE A 283 1.02 -8.31 -5.27
N LEU A 284 2.12 -7.57 -5.15
CA LEU A 284 2.16 -6.33 -4.37
C LEU A 284 1.18 -5.28 -4.90
N VAL A 285 1.12 -5.11 -6.23
CA VAL A 285 0.18 -4.20 -6.88
C VAL A 285 -1.27 -4.64 -6.65
N ILE A 286 -1.54 -5.95 -6.76
CA ILE A 286 -2.86 -6.54 -6.51
C ILE A 286 -3.33 -6.29 -5.07
N LEU A 287 -2.44 -6.46 -4.10
CA LEU A 287 -2.73 -6.20 -2.68
C LEU A 287 -3.15 -4.76 -2.43
N ILE A 288 -2.69 -3.81 -3.25
CA ILE A 288 -3.09 -2.41 -3.11
C ILE A 288 -4.39 -2.13 -3.89
N ILE A 289 -4.47 -2.53 -5.15
CA ILE A 289 -5.57 -2.15 -6.05
C ILE A 289 -6.90 -2.82 -5.68
N ILE A 290 -6.88 -4.11 -5.28
CA ILE A 290 -8.14 -4.82 -4.98
C ILE A 290 -8.89 -4.19 -3.80
N PRO A 291 -8.28 -3.98 -2.62
CA PRO A 291 -8.99 -3.40 -1.47
C PRO A 291 -9.50 -1.99 -1.75
N VAL A 292 -8.74 -1.17 -2.46
CA VAL A 292 -9.19 0.17 -2.89
C VAL A 292 -10.44 0.07 -3.75
N GLY A 293 -10.41 -0.77 -4.79
CA GLY A 293 -11.58 -0.96 -5.65
C GLY A 293 -12.77 -1.59 -4.93
N GLU A 294 -12.57 -2.33 -3.84
CA GLU A 294 -13.69 -2.79 -3.00
C GLU A 294 -14.33 -1.66 -2.18
N ILE A 295 -13.55 -0.68 -1.71
CA ILE A 295 -14.09 0.50 -1.03
C ILE A 295 -14.90 1.34 -2.02
N GLU A 296 -14.38 1.57 -3.22
CA GLU A 296 -15.08 2.28 -4.31
C GLU A 296 -16.45 1.65 -4.57
N VAL A 297 -16.50 0.33 -4.74
CA VAL A 297 -17.75 -0.41 -4.99
C VAL A 297 -18.74 -0.30 -3.82
N GLU A 298 -18.29 -0.34 -2.57
CA GLU A 298 -19.21 -0.18 -1.43
C GLU A 298 -19.65 1.28 -1.23
N ALA A 299 -18.81 2.25 -1.60
CA ALA A 299 -19.16 3.67 -1.59
C ALA A 299 -20.14 4.04 -2.70
N GLU A 300 -20.03 3.46 -3.90
CA GLU A 300 -21.01 3.67 -4.99
C GLU A 300 -22.41 3.17 -4.62
N LYS A 301 -22.50 2.04 -3.88
CA LYS A 301 -23.77 1.52 -3.37
C LYS A 301 -24.49 2.52 -2.47
N LEU A 302 -23.74 3.35 -1.74
CA LEU A 302 -24.30 4.36 -0.83
C LEU A 302 -25.27 5.30 -1.54
N ILE A 303 -24.99 5.68 -2.79
CA ILE A 303 -25.85 6.57 -3.57
C ILE A 303 -27.24 5.94 -3.75
N PHE A 304 -27.28 4.66 -4.10
CA PHE A 304 -28.53 3.92 -4.26
C PHE A 304 -29.26 3.77 -2.93
N GLU A 305 -28.54 3.50 -1.84
CA GLU A 305 -29.16 3.41 -0.52
C GLU A 305 -29.75 4.74 -0.06
N ILE A 306 -29.06 5.87 -0.28
CA ILE A 306 -29.59 7.20 0.03
C ILE A 306 -30.85 7.49 -0.80
N TYR A 307 -30.83 7.14 -2.10
CA TYR A 307 -31.96 7.35 -2.99
C TYR A 307 -33.20 6.54 -2.59
N ASN A 308 -32.99 5.30 -2.14
CA ASN A 308 -34.04 4.36 -1.73
C ASN A 308 -34.67 4.70 -0.36
N ILE A 309 -34.14 5.67 0.36
CA ILE A 309 -34.82 6.19 1.54
C ILE A 309 -36.15 6.78 1.09
N ASP A 310 -37.24 6.54 1.82
CA ASP A 310 -38.56 7.12 1.53
C ASP A 310 -38.62 8.63 1.85
N TRP A 311 -37.58 9.39 1.51
CA TRP A 311 -37.42 10.82 1.80
C TRP A 311 -38.51 11.68 1.15
N TYR A 312 -39.11 11.23 0.04
CA TYR A 312 -40.24 11.91 -0.59
C TYR A 312 -41.52 11.85 0.25
N LYS A 313 -41.64 10.85 1.15
CA LYS A 313 -42.78 10.72 2.08
C LYS A 313 -42.64 11.61 3.31
N SER A 314 -41.46 12.15 3.62
CA SER A 314 -41.29 13.04 4.78
C SER A 314 -42.12 14.32 4.60
N ASN A 315 -42.82 14.77 5.64
CA ASN A 315 -43.60 16.01 5.59
C ASN A 315 -42.70 17.27 5.65
N THR A 316 -41.47 17.14 6.17
CA THR A 316 -40.57 18.27 6.37
C THR A 316 -39.67 18.53 5.17
N LEU A 317 -39.76 19.76 4.64
CA LEU A 317 -38.98 20.24 3.49
C LEU A 317 -37.45 20.24 3.77
N ARG A 318 -37.06 20.36 5.04
CA ARG A 318 -35.67 20.24 5.53
C ARG A 318 -35.03 18.90 5.16
N ILE A 319 -35.74 17.80 5.37
CA ILE A 319 -35.22 16.44 5.13
C ILE A 319 -35.02 16.21 3.65
N ARG A 320 -36.02 16.56 2.83
CA ARG A 320 -35.95 16.46 1.37
C ARG A 320 -34.76 17.24 0.81
N LYS A 321 -34.56 18.49 1.24
CA LYS A 321 -33.41 19.30 0.83
C LYS A 321 -32.09 18.68 1.26
N PHE A 322 -32.00 18.20 2.49
CA PHE A 322 -30.78 17.59 3.02
C PHE A 322 -30.40 16.34 2.22
N VAL A 323 -31.34 15.42 1.99
CA VAL A 323 -31.10 14.20 1.22
C VAL A 323 -30.69 14.52 -0.21
N LEU A 324 -31.31 15.53 -0.84
CA LEU A 324 -30.90 16.00 -2.16
C LEU A 324 -29.44 16.49 -2.19
N PHE A 325 -29.06 17.34 -1.22
CA PHE A 325 -27.67 17.81 -1.12
C PHE A 325 -26.70 16.65 -0.84
N TRP A 326 -27.11 15.70 0.00
CA TRP A 326 -26.29 14.54 0.30
C TRP A 326 -26.12 13.64 -0.93
N LEU A 327 -27.16 13.40 -1.72
CA LEU A 327 -27.08 12.68 -3.01
C LEU A 327 -26.10 13.35 -3.97
N ILE A 328 -26.20 14.67 -4.16
CA ILE A 328 -25.27 15.43 -5.02
C ILE A 328 -23.82 15.25 -4.55
N LYS A 329 -23.59 15.23 -3.22
CA LYS A 329 -22.25 15.01 -2.66
C LYS A 329 -21.78 13.56 -2.77
N ALA A 330 -22.67 12.59 -2.60
CA ALA A 330 -22.36 11.16 -2.70
C ALA A 330 -22.10 10.71 -4.15
N GLN A 331 -22.64 11.42 -5.14
CA GLN A 331 -22.37 11.18 -6.56
C GLN A 331 -20.91 11.47 -6.97
N ILE A 332 -20.17 12.22 -6.18
CA ILE A 332 -18.73 12.40 -6.40
C ILE A 332 -18.05 11.08 -6.04
N PRO A 333 -17.47 10.35 -7.00
CA PRO A 333 -16.94 9.02 -6.74
C PRO A 333 -15.80 9.09 -5.72
N VAL A 334 -15.78 8.13 -4.80
CA VAL A 334 -14.74 8.03 -3.77
C VAL A 334 -13.49 7.42 -4.39
N LEU A 335 -12.79 8.21 -5.19
CA LEU A 335 -11.58 7.76 -5.87
C LEU A 335 -10.36 7.94 -4.97
N MET A 336 -9.52 6.92 -4.88
CA MET A 336 -8.16 7.10 -4.39
C MET A 336 -7.30 7.56 -5.55
N THR A 337 -6.56 8.65 -5.32
CA THR A 337 -5.76 9.31 -6.34
C THR A 337 -4.32 9.48 -5.86
N GLY A 338 -3.37 9.07 -6.70
CA GLY A 338 -1.97 9.38 -6.53
C GLY A 338 -1.66 10.79 -7.04
N ALA A 339 -1.29 11.69 -6.14
CA ALA A 339 -1.09 13.12 -6.36
C ALA A 339 -2.20 13.79 -7.20
N GLU A 340 -3.46 13.37 -7.03
CA GLU A 340 -4.63 13.83 -7.81
C GLU A 340 -4.62 13.47 -9.32
N PHE A 341 -3.50 13.02 -9.87
CA PHE A 341 -3.34 12.65 -11.28
C PHE A 341 -3.67 11.19 -11.58
N LEU A 342 -3.27 10.29 -10.68
CA LEU A 342 -3.30 8.85 -10.95
C LEU A 342 -4.45 8.17 -10.20
N GLN A 343 -5.52 7.82 -10.91
CA GLN A 343 -6.66 7.13 -10.29
C GLN A 343 -6.31 5.67 -10.02
N ILE A 344 -6.40 5.26 -8.75
CA ILE A 344 -6.08 3.91 -8.31
C ILE A 344 -7.37 3.08 -8.32
N ASN A 345 -7.67 2.48 -9.47
CA ASN A 345 -8.84 1.63 -9.63
C ASN A 345 -8.44 0.27 -10.20
N ARG A 346 -9.40 -0.66 -10.30
CA ARG A 346 -9.16 -2.02 -10.83
C ARG A 346 -8.63 -2.03 -12.27
N SER A 347 -8.91 -0.99 -13.05
CA SER A 347 -8.43 -0.88 -14.44
C SER A 347 -6.94 -0.52 -14.52
N MET A 348 -6.36 -0.01 -13.44
CA MET A 348 -4.95 0.36 -13.38
C MET A 348 -4.02 -0.85 -13.48
N LEU A 349 -4.40 -2.01 -12.94
CA LEU A 349 -3.61 -3.25 -13.02
C LEU A 349 -3.28 -3.66 -14.47
N PRO A 350 -4.27 -3.89 -15.35
CA PRO A 350 -3.99 -4.20 -16.75
C PRO A 350 -3.35 -3.03 -17.50
N GLN A 351 -3.59 -1.77 -17.11
CA GLN A 351 -2.91 -0.62 -17.73
C GLN A 351 -1.40 -0.64 -17.46
N ILE A 352 -1.00 -0.84 -16.21
CA ILE A 352 0.41 -0.96 -15.80
C ILE A 352 1.10 -2.06 -16.62
N GLN A 353 0.48 -3.23 -16.73
CA GLN A 353 1.03 -4.36 -17.50
C GLN A 353 1.16 -4.05 -19.00
N ARG A 354 0.14 -3.41 -19.60
CA ARG A 354 0.18 -3.00 -21.02
C ARG A 354 1.28 -1.99 -21.28
N VAL A 355 1.40 -0.96 -20.44
CA VAL A 355 2.44 0.06 -20.59
C VAL A 355 3.81 -0.59 -20.48
N ALA A 356 4.04 -1.44 -19.48
CA ALA A 356 5.32 -2.12 -19.31
C ALA A 356 5.68 -3.00 -20.52
N PHE A 357 4.71 -3.77 -21.04
CA PHE A 357 4.90 -4.61 -22.21
C PHE A 357 5.12 -3.80 -23.49
N SER A 358 4.36 -2.73 -23.72
CA SER A 358 4.52 -1.84 -24.87
C SER A 358 5.90 -1.18 -24.88
N VAL A 359 6.35 -0.68 -23.74
CA VAL A 359 7.69 -0.07 -23.61
C VAL A 359 8.77 -1.12 -23.87
N ALA A 360 8.68 -2.30 -23.25
CA ALA A 360 9.65 -3.37 -23.44
C ALA A 360 9.75 -3.83 -24.91
N THR A 361 8.61 -3.97 -25.60
CA THR A 361 8.58 -4.38 -27.02
C THR A 361 9.13 -3.31 -27.96
N VAL A 362 8.90 -2.02 -27.69
CA VAL A 362 9.51 -0.92 -28.46
C VAL A 362 11.03 -0.95 -28.33
N PHE A 363 11.55 -1.11 -27.11
CA PHE A 363 13.00 -1.24 -26.90
C PHE A 363 13.58 -2.48 -27.57
N GLY A 364 12.88 -3.62 -27.50
CA GLY A 364 13.28 -4.84 -28.19
C GLY A 364 13.36 -4.67 -29.72
N ARG A 365 12.38 -3.99 -30.32
CA ARG A 365 12.38 -3.70 -31.77
C ARG A 365 13.49 -2.73 -32.18
N MET A 366 13.77 -1.70 -31.38
CA MET A 366 14.86 -0.76 -31.66
C MET A 366 16.22 -1.47 -31.68
N LYS A 367 16.45 -2.43 -30.77
CA LYS A 367 17.68 -3.23 -30.74
C LYS A 367 17.87 -4.03 -32.04
N GLY A 368 16.81 -4.67 -32.52
CA GLY A 368 16.83 -5.46 -33.78
C GLY A 368 16.97 -4.64 -35.07
N ILE A 369 16.80 -3.31 -35.02
CA ILE A 369 17.08 -2.41 -36.16
C ILE A 369 18.55 -1.96 -36.17
N THR A 370 19.24 -2.03 -35.03
CA THR A 370 20.63 -1.60 -34.85
C THR A 370 21.67 -2.72 -34.88
N SER A 371 21.22 -3.99 -34.84
CA SER A 371 22.02 -5.19 -35.12
C SER A 371 21.92 -5.56 -36.59
#